data_AF-A0A9X3BIH5-F1
#
_entry.id   AF-A0A9X3BIH5-F1
#
_cell.length_a   1.000
_cell.length_b   1.000
_cell.length_c   1.000
_cell.angle_alpha   90.00
_cell.angle_beta   90.00
_cell.angle_gamma   90.00
#
_symmetry.space_group_name_H-M   'P 1'
#
loop_
_entity.id
_entity.type
_entity.pdbx_description
1 polymer ?
#
loop_
_entity_poly.entity_id
_entity_poly.type
_entity_poly.pdbx_seq_one_letter_code
_entity_poly.pdbx_strand_id
1 'polypeptide(L)'
;MVKITDLKVGDVVRVIDEGIERDGIVEELSREDNMACVFNGVQEFWYTPEEIIPVPLTEKELLMLGFERENTEDGVKYMRGPFRVLVHDPGNYTKLDVWYREDRRHFEHPLYVHELQNHYLQMTKVPLEKPLTQ
;
A
#
# COMPACT_ATOMS: atom_id res chain seq x y z
N MET A 1 -7.30 -7.21 11.25
CA MET A 1 -8.32 -7.45 10.21
C MET A 1 -8.47 -6.17 9.43
N VAL A 2 -8.42 -6.22 8.11
CA VAL A 2 -8.63 -5.03 7.26
C VAL A 2 -10.11 -4.63 7.28
N LYS A 3 -10.42 -3.36 7.04
CA LYS A 3 -11.79 -2.92 6.79
C LYS A 3 -11.98 -2.75 5.28
N ILE A 4 -12.98 -3.40 4.70
CA ILE A 4 -13.27 -3.31 3.25
C ILE A 4 -13.57 -1.87 2.82
N THR A 5 -14.09 -1.04 3.73
CA THR A 5 -14.33 0.39 3.48
C THR A 5 -13.06 1.19 3.21
N ASP A 6 -11.94 0.72 3.74
CA ASP A 6 -10.65 1.40 3.66
C ASP A 6 -9.93 1.00 2.36
N LEU A 7 -10.20 -0.19 1.84
CA LEU A 7 -9.69 -0.66 0.55
C LEU A 7 -10.27 0.12 -0.64
N LYS A 8 -9.49 0.18 -1.72
CA LYS A 8 -9.81 0.74 -3.04
C LYS A 8 -9.36 -0.23 -4.13
N VAL A 9 -9.97 -0.13 -5.30
CA VAL A 9 -9.50 -0.83 -6.50
C VAL A 9 -8.05 -0.42 -6.79
N GLY A 10 -7.19 -1.40 -7.07
CA GLY A 10 -5.75 -1.23 -7.24
C GLY A 10 -4.93 -1.38 -5.95
N ASP A 11 -5.56 -1.50 -4.78
CA ASP A 11 -4.83 -1.71 -3.53
C ASP A 11 -4.12 -3.06 -3.52
N VAL A 12 -2.87 -3.05 -3.04
CA VAL A 12 -2.07 -4.25 -2.83
C VAL A 12 -2.40 -4.83 -1.46
N VAL A 13 -2.84 -6.07 -1.46
CA VAL A 13 -3.16 -6.84 -0.27
C VAL A 13 -2.53 -8.22 -0.35
N ARG A 14 -2.65 -8.98 0.73
CA ARG A 14 -2.39 -10.41 0.73
C ARG A 14 -3.66 -11.14 1.11
N VAL A 15 -3.90 -12.30 0.50
CA VAL A 15 -5.07 -13.13 0.75
C VAL A 15 -4.66 -14.52 1.21
N ILE A 16 -5.52 -15.17 1.99
CA ILE A 16 -5.42 -16.58 2.35
C ILE A 16 -6.30 -17.36 1.38
N ASP A 17 -5.68 -18.08 0.46
CA ASP A 17 -6.32 -18.87 -0.58
C ASP A 17 -6.10 -20.36 -0.29
N GLU A 18 -7.14 -21.07 0.16
CA GLU A 18 -7.05 -22.47 0.60
C GLU A 18 -5.93 -22.73 1.63
N GLY A 19 -5.69 -21.77 2.53
CA GLY A 19 -4.65 -21.83 3.54
C GLY A 19 -3.25 -21.40 3.06
N ILE A 20 -3.12 -20.96 1.80
CA ILE A 20 -1.88 -20.46 1.21
C ILE A 20 -1.95 -18.94 1.10
N GLU A 21 -0.94 -18.25 1.62
CA GLU A 21 -0.80 -16.81 1.45
C GLU A 21 -0.39 -16.43 0.02
N ARG A 22 -1.15 -15.52 -0.60
CA ARG A 22 -0.85 -14.97 -1.93
C ARG A 22 -0.94 -13.45 -1.93
N ASP A 23 0.03 -12.79 -2.55
CA ASP A 23 -0.08 -11.35 -2.84
C ASP A 23 -1.16 -11.14 -3.92
N GLY A 24 -1.94 -10.07 -3.80
CA GLY A 24 -3.03 -9.79 -4.73
C GLY A 24 -3.33 -8.31 -4.88
N ILE A 25 -4.16 -8.02 -5.88
CA ILE A 25 -4.62 -6.67 -6.21
C ILE A 25 -6.15 -6.65 -6.11
N VAL A 26 -6.70 -5.67 -5.42
CA VAL A 26 -8.15 -5.48 -5.33
C VAL A 26 -8.69 -5.03 -6.70
N GLU A 27 -9.60 -5.81 -7.27
CA GLU A 27 -10.26 -5.51 -8.55
C GLU A 27 -11.66 -4.91 -8.34
N GLU A 28 -12.38 -5.37 -7.30
CA GLU A 28 -13.73 -4.90 -6.98
C GLU A 28 -14.02 -4.94 -5.47
N LEU A 29 -15.01 -4.17 -5.02
CA LEU A 29 -15.47 -4.11 -3.63
C LEU A 29 -16.99 -4.25 -3.56
N SER A 30 -17.48 -5.22 -2.77
CA SER A 30 -18.90 -5.34 -2.41
C SER A 30 -19.09 -4.80 -1.01
N ARG A 31 -19.73 -3.63 -0.89
CA ARG A 31 -20.07 -3.04 0.41
C ARG A 31 -21.26 -3.73 1.07
N GLU A 32 -22.15 -4.32 0.28
CA GLU A 32 -23.32 -5.05 0.78
C GLU A 32 -22.90 -6.35 1.44
N ASP A 33 -22.04 -7.12 0.75
CA ASP A 33 -21.54 -8.40 1.26
C ASP A 33 -20.32 -8.24 2.18
N ASN A 34 -19.76 -7.03 2.27
CA ASN A 34 -18.54 -6.72 3.01
C ASN A 34 -17.36 -7.61 2.56
N MET A 35 -17.13 -7.67 1.24
CA MET A 35 -16.08 -8.49 0.61
C MET A 35 -15.28 -7.66 -0.41
N ALA A 36 -14.10 -8.14 -0.75
CA ALA A 36 -13.30 -7.61 -1.85
C ALA A 36 -13.00 -8.72 -2.88
N CYS A 37 -13.18 -8.41 -4.15
CA CYS A 37 -12.68 -9.24 -5.23
C CYS A 37 -11.20 -8.92 -5.43
N VAL A 38 -10.35 -9.94 -5.33
CA VAL A 38 -8.89 -9.80 -5.43
C VAL A 38 -8.38 -10.72 -6.53
N PHE A 39 -7.60 -10.17 -7.46
CA PHE A 39 -6.76 -10.96 -8.35
C PHE A 39 -5.52 -11.42 -7.58
N ASN A 40 -5.47 -12.71 -7.25
CA ASN A 40 -4.43 -13.30 -6.38
C ASN A 40 -3.17 -13.78 -7.14
N GLY A 41 -3.02 -13.34 -8.38
CA GLY A 41 -1.97 -13.80 -9.32
C GLY A 41 -2.33 -15.06 -10.11
N VAL A 42 -3.43 -15.74 -9.79
CA VAL A 42 -3.94 -16.91 -10.52
C VAL A 42 -5.33 -16.64 -11.07
N GLN A 43 -6.24 -16.16 -10.22
CA GLN A 43 -7.63 -15.87 -10.56
C GLN A 43 -8.18 -14.72 -9.71
N GLU A 44 -9.33 -14.21 -10.13
CA GLU A 44 -10.16 -13.30 -9.34
C GLU A 44 -11.06 -14.11 -8.41
N PHE A 45 -11.09 -13.76 -7.13
CA PHE A 45 -11.98 -14.39 -6.16
C PHE A 45 -12.41 -13.39 -5.08
N TRP A 46 -13.59 -13.62 -4.50
CA TRP A 46 -14.14 -12.79 -3.44
C TRP A 46 -13.65 -13.27 -2.07
N TYR A 47 -13.00 -12.39 -1.33
CA TYR A 47 -12.45 -12.66 0.00
C TYR A 47 -13.17 -11.85 1.08
N THR A 48 -13.37 -12.48 2.23
CA THR A 48 -13.86 -11.83 3.45
C THR A 48 -12.74 -11.02 4.12
N PRO A 49 -13.05 -10.08 5.03
CA PRO A 49 -12.04 -9.29 5.73
C PRO A 49 -11.02 -10.13 6.53
N GLU A 50 -11.44 -11.30 7.02
CA GLU A 50 -10.61 -12.24 7.78
C GLU A 50 -9.61 -12.97 6.88
N GLU A 51 -9.93 -13.16 5.62
CA GLU A 51 -9.07 -13.79 4.61
C GLU A 51 -8.10 -12.80 3.96
N ILE A 52 -8.27 -11.49 4.23
CA ILE A 52 -7.40 -10.43 3.71
C ILE A 52 -6.44 -9.96 4.80
N ILE A 53 -5.15 -10.18 4.54
CA ILE A 53 -4.03 -9.76 5.37
C ILE A 53 -3.51 -8.41 4.81
N PRO A 54 -3.54 -7.32 5.60
CA PRO A 54 -2.95 -6.07 5.15
C PRO A 54 -1.42 -6.20 5.10
N VAL A 55 -0.83 -5.76 3.99
CA VAL A 55 0.63 -5.84 3.78
C VAL A 55 1.32 -4.70 4.53
N PRO A 56 2.24 -4.96 5.49
CA PRO A 56 2.99 -3.91 6.16
C PRO A 56 3.85 -3.12 5.17
N LEU A 57 3.88 -1.79 5.31
CA LEU A 57 4.77 -0.97 4.49
C LEU A 57 6.23 -1.23 4.90
N THR A 58 7.04 -1.63 3.92
CA THR A 58 8.48 -1.85 4.09
C THR A 58 9.24 -1.33 2.87
N GLU A 59 10.57 -1.30 2.93
CA GLU A 59 11.43 -0.94 1.80
C GLU A 59 11.10 -1.81 0.58
N LYS A 60 10.95 -3.12 0.77
CA LYS A 60 10.59 -4.04 -0.30
C LYS A 60 9.33 -3.58 -1.03
N GLU A 61 8.28 -3.23 -0.28
CA GLU A 61 7.01 -2.80 -0.85
C GLU A 61 7.11 -1.44 -1.56
N LEU A 62 7.86 -0.49 -0.98
CA LEU A 62 8.13 0.80 -1.62
C LEU A 62 8.87 0.64 -2.96
N LEU A 63 9.91 -0.20 -2.98
CA LEU A 63 10.65 -0.48 -4.21
C LEU A 63 9.78 -1.21 -5.25
N MET A 64 8.94 -2.15 -4.84
CA MET A 64 7.98 -2.82 -5.75
C MET A 64 6.92 -1.86 -6.30
N LEU A 65 6.56 -0.82 -5.56
CA LEU A 65 5.73 0.29 -6.03
C LEU A 65 6.52 1.32 -6.86
N GLY A 66 7.76 1.03 -7.25
CA GLY A 66 8.55 1.90 -8.13
C GLY A 66 9.06 3.17 -7.47
N PHE A 67 9.22 3.18 -6.14
CA PHE A 67 9.92 4.26 -5.47
C PHE A 67 11.44 4.07 -5.61
N GLU A 68 12.14 5.18 -5.79
CA GLU A 68 13.60 5.26 -5.77
C GLU A 68 14.10 5.63 -4.38
N ARG A 69 15.17 4.97 -3.94
CA ARG A 69 15.75 5.13 -2.61
C ARG A 69 16.88 6.15 -2.59
N GLU A 70 16.90 7.01 -1.58
CA GLU A 70 17.95 7.99 -1.31
C GLU A 70 18.26 8.01 0.20
N ASN A 71 19.54 7.89 0.57
CA ASN A 71 19.97 8.10 1.96
C ASN A 71 20.10 9.60 2.24
N THR A 72 19.64 10.03 3.41
CA THR A 72 19.75 11.43 3.87
C THR A 72 20.22 11.47 5.32
N GLU A 73 20.56 12.67 5.82
CA GLU A 73 20.93 12.88 7.22
C GLU A 73 19.76 12.55 8.18
N ASP A 74 18.52 12.77 7.73
CA ASP A 74 17.30 12.57 8.53
C ASP A 74 16.72 11.14 8.44
N GLY A 75 17.35 10.24 7.67
CA GLY A 75 16.86 8.88 7.44
C GLY A 75 16.90 8.45 5.98
N VAL A 76 15.99 7.56 5.57
CA VAL A 76 15.91 7.07 4.18
C VAL A 76 14.66 7.60 3.50
N LYS A 77 14.89 8.29 2.38
CA LYS A 77 13.84 8.90 1.56
C LYS A 77 13.55 8.00 0.36
N TYR A 78 12.28 7.76 0.11
CA TYR A 78 11.76 7.04 -1.04
C TYR A 78 10.96 8.00 -1.92
N MET A 79 11.20 7.96 -3.23
CA MET A 79 10.71 8.97 -4.16
C MET A 79 9.99 8.33 -5.34
N ARG A 80 8.79 8.81 -5.67
CA ARG A 80 8.10 8.46 -6.92
C ARG A 80 7.60 9.75 -7.57
N GLY A 81 8.26 10.17 -8.65
CA GLY A 81 8.01 11.49 -9.26
C GLY A 81 8.23 12.61 -8.24
N PRO A 82 7.23 13.46 -7.91
CA PRO A 82 7.30 14.48 -6.85
C PRO A 82 6.78 13.99 -5.48
N PHE A 83 6.26 12.77 -5.37
CA PHE A 83 5.78 12.19 -4.11
C PHE A 83 6.95 11.62 -3.32
N ARG A 84 6.91 11.78 -2.00
CA ARG A 84 8.02 11.43 -1.11
C ARG A 84 7.51 10.71 0.14
N VAL A 85 8.30 9.74 0.59
CA VAL A 85 8.16 9.06 1.88
C VAL A 85 9.52 9.10 2.57
N LEU A 86 9.62 9.69 3.75
CA LEU A 86 10.83 9.67 4.58
C LEU A 86 10.60 8.73 5.76
N VAL A 87 11.48 7.76 5.90
CA VAL A 87 11.56 6.86 7.06
C VAL A 87 12.69 7.37 7.95
N HIS A 88 12.33 7.91 9.12
CA HIS A 88 13.30 8.53 10.03
C HIS A 88 14.20 7.50 10.73
N ASP A 89 13.70 6.30 10.98
CA ASP A 89 14.43 5.18 11.60
C ASP A 89 14.48 3.99 10.62
N PRO A 90 15.49 3.90 9.75
CA PRO A 90 15.52 2.88 8.70
C PRO A 90 15.48 1.45 9.27
N GLY A 91 14.50 0.67 8.82
CA GLY A 91 14.19 -0.66 9.39
C GLY A 91 13.04 -0.63 10.39
N ASN A 92 12.63 0.55 10.84
CA ASN A 92 11.53 0.79 11.76
C ASN A 92 10.56 1.85 11.20
N TYR A 93 9.46 1.38 10.61
CA TYR A 93 8.50 2.22 9.86
C TYR A 93 7.49 2.93 10.75
N THR A 94 7.80 3.17 12.02
CA THR A 94 6.89 3.80 12.99
C THR A 94 6.87 5.32 12.88
N LYS A 95 7.93 5.94 12.34
CA LYS A 95 8.02 7.39 12.16
C LYS A 95 8.24 7.74 10.70
N LEU A 96 7.17 8.22 10.06
CA LEU A 96 7.13 8.48 8.62
C LEU A 96 6.67 9.91 8.33
N ASP A 97 7.34 10.56 7.38
CA ASP A 97 6.79 11.74 6.73
C ASP A 97 6.43 11.42 5.28
N VAL A 98 5.25 11.83 4.85
CA VAL A 98 4.78 11.66 3.48
C VAL A 98 4.40 13.02 2.93
N TRP A 99 4.86 13.36 1.72
CA TRP A 99 4.50 14.65 1.12
C TRP A 99 4.41 14.61 -0.40
N TYR A 100 3.58 15.53 -0.92
CA TYR A 100 3.41 15.84 -2.32
C TYR A 100 3.19 17.34 -2.46
N ARG A 101 4.17 18.04 -3.04
CA ARG A 101 4.22 19.51 -3.10
C ARG A 101 4.08 20.11 -1.70
N GLU A 102 3.04 20.89 -1.42
CA GLU A 102 2.80 21.55 -0.14
C GLU A 102 2.01 20.69 0.88
N ASP A 103 1.35 19.60 0.46
CA ASP A 103 0.66 18.68 1.39
C ASP A 103 1.69 17.75 2.04
N ARG A 104 1.82 17.84 3.37
CA ARG A 104 2.72 17.03 4.19
C ARG A 104 1.94 16.39 5.34
N ARG A 105 2.19 15.10 5.55
CA ARG A 105 1.56 14.27 6.58
C ARG A 105 2.65 13.61 7.40
N HIS A 106 2.40 13.52 8.70
CA HIS A 106 3.31 12.94 9.68
C HIS A 106 2.61 11.75 10.34
N PHE A 107 3.30 10.63 10.40
CA PHE A 107 2.80 9.39 11.01
C PHE A 107 3.75 8.95 12.10
N GLU A 108 3.20 8.73 13.28
CA GLU A 108 3.88 8.17 14.46
C GLU A 108 3.44 6.72 14.71
N HIS A 109 3.02 6.03 13.64
CA HIS A 109 2.64 4.61 13.62
C HIS A 109 3.01 4.00 12.25
N PRO A 110 3.22 2.67 12.18
CA PRO A 110 3.46 2.01 10.91
C PRO A 110 2.20 2.01 10.05
N LEU A 111 2.42 2.13 8.75
CA LEU A 111 1.36 2.05 7.74
C LEU A 111 1.35 0.66 7.09
N TYR A 112 0.18 0.29 6.60
CA TYR A 112 0.02 -0.75 5.60
C TYR A 112 0.13 -0.16 4.19
N VAL A 113 0.43 -1.00 3.20
CA VAL A 113 0.61 -0.58 1.79
C VAL A 113 -0.65 0.13 1.27
N HIS A 114 -1.84 -0.42 1.49
CA HIS A 114 -3.11 0.20 1.07
C HIS A 114 -3.34 1.59 1.70
N GLU A 115 -2.87 1.84 2.91
CA GLU A 115 -2.98 3.16 3.55
C GLU A 115 -2.08 4.19 2.85
N LEU A 116 -0.86 3.79 2.49
CA LEU A 116 0.02 4.63 1.66
C LEU A 116 -0.60 4.88 0.27
N GLN A 117 -1.17 3.85 -0.37
CA GLN A 117 -1.84 3.99 -1.67
C GLN A 117 -3.03 4.97 -1.57
N ASN A 118 -3.81 4.88 -0.50
CA ASN A 118 -4.89 5.82 -0.21
C ASN A 118 -4.39 7.25 0.00
N HIS A 119 -3.32 7.45 0.77
CA HIS A 119 -2.71 8.79 0.93
C HIS A 119 -2.20 9.34 -0.40
N TYR A 120 -1.52 8.51 -1.19
CA TYR A 120 -1.06 8.88 -2.53
C TYR A 120 -2.23 9.29 -3.43
N LEU A 121 -3.31 8.50 -3.49
CA LEU A 121 -4.50 8.83 -4.26
C LEU A 121 -5.15 10.14 -3.79
N GLN A 122 -5.25 10.34 -2.47
CA GLN A 122 -5.84 11.56 -1.92
C GLN A 122 -5.03 12.82 -2.28
N MET A 123 -3.70 12.72 -2.29
CA MET A 123 -2.79 13.83 -2.53
C MET A 123 -2.57 14.12 -4.03
N THR A 124 -2.48 13.06 -4.85
CA THR A 124 -2.14 13.18 -6.29
C THR A 124 -3.35 13.07 -7.22
N LYS A 125 -4.47 12.53 -6.73
CA LYS A 125 -5.66 12.15 -7.53
C LYS A 125 -5.40 11.07 -8.57
N VAL A 126 -4.29 10.34 -8.45
CA VAL A 126 -3.90 9.22 -9.31
C VAL A 126 -3.68 7.99 -8.43
N PRO A 127 -4.12 6.78 -8.84
CA PRO A 127 -3.83 5.55 -8.11
C PRO A 127 -2.34 5.27 -8.00
N LEU A 128 -1.91 4.71 -6.88
CA LEU A 128 -0.55 4.22 -6.69
C LEU A 128 -0.50 2.73 -7.01
N GLU A 129 -0.20 2.39 -8.25
CA GLU A 129 -0.14 0.98 -8.71
C GLU A 129 1.31 0.54 -8.93
N LYS A 130 1.54 -0.78 -8.94
CA LYS A 130 2.83 -1.34 -9.36
C LYS A 130 3.13 -0.85 -10.78
N PRO A 131 4.37 -0.44 -11.09
CA PRO A 131 4.74 -0.12 -12.47
C PRO A 131 4.42 -1.31 -13.38
N LEU A 132 3.88 -1.04 -14.58
CA LEU A 132 3.81 -2.07 -15.62
C LEU A 132 5.25 -2.49 -15.93
N THR A 133 5.65 -3.69 -15.51
CA THR A 133 6.91 -4.28 -15.92
C THR A 133 6.87 -4.42 -17.44
N GLN A 134 7.72 -3.66 -18.14
CA GLN A 134 7.98 -3.86 -19.57
C GLN A 134 8.87 -5.08 -19.78
#